data_AF-A0A7X7Z5W2-F1
#
_entry.id   AF-A0A7X7Z5W2-F1
#
_cell.length_a   1.000
_cell.length_b   1.000
_cell.length_c   1.000
_cell.angle_alpha   90.00
_cell.angle_beta   90.00
_cell.angle_gamma   90.00
#
_symmetry.space_group_name_H-M   'P 1'
#
loop_
_entity.id
_entity.type
_entity.pdbx_description
1 polymer ?
#
loop_
_entity_poly.entity_id
_entity_poly.type
_entity_poly.pdbx_seq_one_letter_code
_entity_poly.pdbx_strand_id
1 'polypeptide(L)' 'MNRGGFSWNRFLGISRVKYNISRKTGIPLSRSGRQQKIGRLVTGGCLPMMLFWLTLPAILLLLVVFS' A
#
# COMPACT_ATOMS: atom_id res chain seq x y z
N MET A 1 -10.38 -14.49 -2.55
CA MET A 1 -10.84 -15.72 -1.86
C MET A 1 -10.05 -15.90 -0.57
N ASN A 2 -10.70 -15.74 0.59
CA ASN A 2 -10.14 -16.07 1.89
C ASN A 2 -10.08 -17.59 2.04
N ARG A 3 -8.89 -18.19 1.96
CA ARG A 3 -8.69 -19.54 2.49
C ARG A 3 -8.62 -19.41 4.01
N GLY A 4 -9.76 -19.60 4.67
CA GLY A 4 -9.90 -19.63 6.12
C GLY A 4 -9.20 -20.84 6.75
N GLY A 5 -7.89 -20.96 6.53
CA GLY A 5 -7.06 -21.96 7.18
C GLY A 5 -6.89 -21.61 8.65
N PHE A 6 -7.24 -22.54 9.53
CA PHE A 6 -6.96 -22.44 10.95
C PHE A 6 -5.46 -22.25 11.14
N SER A 7 -5.06 -21.13 11.73
CA SER A 7 -3.65 -20.83 12.00
C SER A 7 -3.39 -20.99 13.48
N TRP A 8 -2.47 -21.88 13.83
CA TRP A 8 -1.96 -22.02 15.19
C TRP A 8 -1.49 -20.69 15.78
N ASN A 9 -0.97 -19.78 14.95
CA ASN A 9 -0.52 -18.45 15.37
C ASN A 9 -1.69 -17.50 15.74
N ARG A 10 -2.91 -17.80 15.30
CA ARG A 10 -4.14 -17.09 15.73
C ARG A 10 -4.71 -17.72 17.00
N PHE A 11 -4.70 -19.04 17.10
CA PHE A 11 -5.17 -19.78 18.28
C PHE A 11 -4.29 -19.53 19.52
N LEU A 12 -2.97 -19.53 19.36
CA LEU A 12 -1.99 -19.20 20.40
C LEU A 12 -1.96 -17.70 20.77
N GLY A 13 -2.84 -16.86 20.21
CA GLY A 13 -3.00 -15.46 20.61
C GLY A 13 -1.89 -14.50 20.17
N ILE A 14 -0.83 -14.97 19.50
CA ILE A 14 0.30 -14.16 19.01
C ILE A 14 -0.18 -12.99 18.12
N SER A 15 -1.22 -13.23 17.32
CA SER A 15 -1.84 -12.20 16.49
C SER A 15 -2.49 -11.07 17.30
N ARG A 16 -3.10 -11.39 18.46
CA ARG A 16 -3.79 -10.45 19.34
C ARG A 16 -2.80 -9.56 20.09
N VAL A 17 -1.66 -10.12 20.49
CA VAL A 17 -0.56 -9.37 21.13
C VAL A 17 0.01 -8.32 20.18
N LYS A 18 0.34 -8.70 18.94
CA LYS A 18 0.83 -7.75 17.91
C LYS A 18 -0.17 -6.62 17.66
N TYR A 19 -1.47 -6.95 17.63
CA TYR A 19 -2.52 -5.96 17.47
C TYR A 19 -2.61 -5.00 18.66
N ASN A 20 -2.60 -5.52 19.90
CA ASN A 20 -2.66 -4.70 21.10
C ASN A 20 -1.47 -3.74 21.21
N ILE A 21 -0.25 -4.21 20.94
CA ILE A 21 0.93 -3.34 20.91
C ILE A 21 0.77 -2.27 19.83
N SER A 22 0.32 -2.65 18.63
CA SER A 22 0.10 -1.70 17.53
C SER A 22 -0.94 -0.63 17.85
N ARG A 23 -1.98 -0.95 18.63
CA ARG A 23 -3.00 0.02 19.09
C ARG A 23 -2.46 0.95 20.17
N LYS A 24 -1.55 0.47 21.03
CA LYS A 24 -0.91 1.28 22.07
C LYS A 24 0.15 2.23 21.51
N THR A 25 0.99 1.77 20.57
CA THR A 25 2.06 2.60 19.99
C THR A 25 1.64 3.35 18.73
N GLY A 26 0.49 3.03 18.12
CA GLY A 26 0.04 3.63 16.85
C GLY A 26 0.84 3.19 15.61
N ILE A 27 1.89 2.39 15.80
CA ILE A 27 2.76 1.92 14.72
C ILE A 27 2.23 0.57 14.22
N PRO A 28 1.93 0.42 12.92
CA PRO A 28 1.48 -0.84 12.34
C PRO A 28 2.63 -1.86 12.35
N LEU A 29 2.58 -2.79 13.31
CA LEU A 29 3.57 -3.87 13.44
C LEU A 29 3.31 -5.02 12.44
N SER A 30 2.14 -5.04 11.79
CA SER A 30 1.80 -6.04 10.79
C SER A 30 2.36 -5.69 9.41
N ARG A 31 2.83 -6.71 8.68
CA ARG A 31 3.24 -6.58 7.28
C ARG A 31 2.08 -6.04 6.43
N SER A 32 0.86 -6.55 6.63
CA SER A 32 -0.34 -6.10 5.91
C SER A 32 -0.69 -4.64 6.19
N GLY A 33 -0.59 -4.17 7.44
CA GLY A 33 -0.86 -2.77 7.79
C GLY A 33 0.13 -1.79 7.15
N ARG A 34 1.42 -2.17 7.08
CA ARG A 34 2.43 -1.39 6.33
C ARG A 34 2.13 -1.36 4.84
N GLN A 35 1.80 -2.51 4.25
CA GLN A 35 1.45 -2.58 2.83
C GLN A 35 0.19 -1.78 2.49
N GLN A 36 -0.80 -1.69 3.39
CA GLN A 36 -1.96 -0.83 3.19
C GLN A 36 -1.62 0.66 3.26
N LYS A 37 -0.71 1.09 4.16
CA LYS A 37 -0.25 2.48 4.20
C LYS A 37 0.54 2.83 2.94
N ILE A 38 1.50 1.99 2.55
CA ILE A 38 2.33 2.20 1.36
C ILE A 38 1.47 2.10 0.09
N GLY A 39 0.58 1.11 0.01
CA GLY A 39 -0.35 0.96 -1.11
C GLY A 39 -1.29 2.14 -1.26
N ARG A 40 -1.76 2.76 -0.16
CA ARG A 40 -2.53 4.01 -0.25
C ARG A 40 -1.69 5.18 -0.78
N LEU A 41 -0.40 5.25 -0.44
CA LEU A 41 0.50 6.28 -0.97
C LEU A 41 0.83 6.07 -2.45
N VAL A 42 1.05 4.82 -2.85
CA VAL A 42 1.46 4.45 -4.22
C VAL A 42 0.27 4.41 -5.18
N THR A 43 -0.85 3.81 -4.77
CA THR A 43 -2.00 3.57 -5.65
C THR A 43 -3.12 4.60 -5.45
N GLY A 44 -3.28 5.17 -4.25
CA GLY A 44 -4.33 6.13 -3.93
C GLY A 44 -3.87 7.57 -3.73
N GLY A 45 -2.56 7.84 -3.86
CA GLY A 45 -1.97 9.15 -3.61
C GLY A 45 -1.86 10.02 -4.85
N CYS A 46 -1.51 11.28 -4.63
CA CYS A 46 -1.24 12.31 -5.64
C CYS A 46 -0.09 11.93 -6.60
N LEU A 47 0.76 10.97 -6.22
CA LEU A 47 1.94 10.52 -6.97
C LEU A 47 1.64 10.00 -8.39
N PRO A 48 0.79 8.98 -8.60
CA PRO A 48 0.39 8.55 -9.94
C PRO A 48 -0.29 9.67 -10.74
N MET A 49 -1.06 10.53 -10.09
CA MET A 49 -1.73 11.66 -10.75
C MET A 49 -0.72 12.71 -11.23
N MET A 50 0.28 13.05 -10.41
CA MET A 50 1.38 13.96 -10.78
C MET A 50 2.26 13.37 -11.88
N LEU A 51 2.60 12.09 -11.80
CA LEU A 51 3.37 11.41 -12.85
C LEU A 51 2.63 11.43 -14.18
N PHE A 52 1.32 11.16 -14.18
CA PHE A 52 0.50 11.20 -15.39
C PHE A 52 0.45 12.60 -16.02
N TRP A 53 0.30 13.64 -15.20
CA TRP A 53 0.32 15.03 -15.66
C TRP A 53 1.68 15.49 -16.19
N LEU A 54 2.79 14.90 -15.75
CA LEU A 54 4.13 15.20 -16.26
C LEU A 54 4.46 14.41 -17.52
N THR A 55 4.08 13.14 -17.59
CA THR A 55 4.46 12.25 -18.70
C THR A 55 3.60 12.45 -19.94
N LEU A 56 2.30 12.71 -19.79
CA LEU A 56 1.40 12.96 -20.93
C LEU A 56 1.84 14.10 -21.85
N PRO A 57 2.08 15.34 -21.35
CA PRO A 57 2.48 16.44 -22.22
C PRO A 57 3.88 16.25 -22.80
N ALA A 58 4.79 15.59 -22.08
CA ALA A 58 6.13 15.29 -22.57
C ALA A 58 6.10 14.30 -23.75
N ILE A 59 5.25 13.27 -23.69
CA ILE A 59 5.05 12.32 -24.79
C ILE A 59 4.40 13.02 -25.98
N LEU A 60 3.39 13.87 -25.73
CA LEU A 60 2.72 14.63 -26.79
C LEU A 60 3.69 15.59 -27.51
N LEU A 61 4.56 16.28 -26.77
CA LEU A 61 5.61 17.11 -27.36
C LEU A 61 6.60 16.31 -28.21
N LEU A 62 7.02 15.13 -27.73
CA LEU A 62 7.91 14.25 -28.50
C LEU A 62 7.28 13.83 -29.83
N LEU A 63 5.99 13.47 -29.82
CA LEU A 63 5.27 13.10 -31.04
C LEU A 63 5.14 14.27 -32.02
N VAL A 64 4.89 15.48 -31.54
CA VAL A 64 4.80 16.69 -32.39
C VAL A 64 6.16 17.07 -32.99
N VAL A 65 7.26 16.88 -32.26
CA VAL A 65 8.62 17.19 -32.75
C VAL A 65 9.12 16.17 -33.76
N PHE A 66 8.69 14.91 -33.66
CA PHE A 66 9.09 13.82 -34.56
C PHE A 66 8.11 13.57 -35.71
N SER A 67 7.01 14.32 -35.79
CA SER A 67 6.03 14.27 -36.89
C SER A 67 6.27 15.39 -37.90
#